data_AF-G0UPK3-F1
#
_entry.id   AF-G0UPK3-F1
#
_cell.length_a   1.000
_cell.length_b   1.000
_cell.length_c   1.000
_cell.angle_alpha   90.00
_cell.angle_beta   90.00
_cell.angle_gamma   90.00
#
_symmetry.space_group_name_H-M   'P 1'
#
loop_
_entity.id
_entity.type
_entity.pdbx_description
1 polymer ?
#
loop_
_entity_poly.entity_id
_entity_poly.type
_entity_poly.pdbx_seq_one_letter_code
_entity_poly.pdbx_strand_id
1 'polypeptide(L)'
;MGQQLSISAQIRKCMYNQDMNGLRMLLSRPSDGPISGSLEDNIFVEAIVLNCDTDIVTALVKLANDDQLTLLIATAVLYDYPVPLEIFFNSITNRERAIEEHHLKHLFLTLCERERTEAVRVFIENECYDPCDSRCLRAVVRGQLKKATVDTDLLKLVKSSHPMEPDEVRNLVDTYRDEAHNDEVLRIVEGCLL
;
A
#
# COMPACT_ATOMS: atom_id res chain seq x y z
N MET A 1 -23.01 26.73 28.86
CA MET A 1 -21.60 26.28 28.95
C MET A 1 -21.38 25.28 27.83
N GLY A 2 -20.76 25.70 26.71
CA GLY A 2 -20.49 24.80 25.58
C GLY A 2 -19.25 23.97 25.89
N GLN A 3 -19.35 22.64 25.90
CA GLN A 3 -18.18 21.78 25.95
C GLN A 3 -17.33 22.05 24.69
N GLN A 4 -16.07 22.39 24.89
CA GLN A 4 -15.10 22.50 23.81
C GLN A 4 -14.92 21.11 23.20
N LEU A 5 -15.19 20.96 21.91
CA LEU A 5 -15.02 19.69 21.20
C LEU A 5 -13.56 19.23 21.31
N SER A 6 -13.34 17.93 21.52
CA SER A 6 -11.99 17.35 21.46
C SER A 6 -11.35 17.61 20.10
N ILE A 7 -10.02 17.64 20.04
CA ILE A 7 -9.29 17.85 18.78
C ILE A 7 -9.67 16.79 17.75
N SER A 8 -9.78 15.52 18.17
CA SER A 8 -10.28 14.41 17.33
C SER A 8 -11.68 14.68 16.76
N ALA A 9 -12.60 15.21 17.57
CA ALA A 9 -13.95 15.55 17.10
C ALA A 9 -13.95 16.73 16.11
N GLN A 10 -13.07 17.71 16.31
CA GLN A 10 -12.90 18.84 15.38
C GLN A 10 -12.31 18.38 14.04
N ILE A 11 -11.28 17.54 14.07
CA ILE A 11 -10.66 16.95 12.87
C ILE A 11 -11.70 16.19 12.06
N ARG A 12 -12.43 15.26 12.68
CA ARG A 12 -13.48 14.49 12.00
C ARG A 12 -14.55 15.40 11.41
N LYS A 13 -15.00 16.40 12.16
CA LYS A 13 -15.97 17.38 11.65
C LYS A 13 -15.45 18.10 10.40
N CYS A 14 -14.17 18.51 10.36
CA CYS A 14 -13.57 19.09 9.17
C CYS A 14 -13.54 18.11 8.00
N MET A 15 -13.15 16.84 8.22
CA MET A 15 -13.16 15.80 7.19
C MET A 15 -14.56 15.58 6.59
N TYR A 16 -15.57 15.36 7.43
CA TYR A 16 -16.95 15.12 6.98
C TYR A 16 -17.59 16.34 6.29
N ASN A 17 -17.20 17.56 6.68
CA ASN A 17 -17.66 18.79 6.02
C ASN A 17 -16.80 19.17 4.80
N GLN A 18 -15.79 18.37 4.45
CA GLN A 18 -14.81 18.65 3.41
C GLN A 18 -14.05 19.98 3.59
N ASP A 19 -13.92 20.45 4.83
CA ASP A 19 -13.18 21.66 5.19
C ASP A 19 -11.67 21.35 5.32
N MET A 20 -11.00 21.16 4.17
CA MET A 20 -9.58 20.81 4.14
C MET A 20 -8.68 21.94 4.66
N ASN A 21 -9.10 23.20 4.51
CA ASN A 21 -8.34 24.34 5.05
C ASN A 21 -8.41 24.38 6.58
N GLY A 22 -9.60 24.19 7.15
CA GLY A 22 -9.77 24.04 8.59
C GLY A 22 -8.98 22.85 9.13
N LEU A 23 -8.98 21.73 8.41
CA LEU A 23 -8.20 20.55 8.78
C LEU A 23 -6.68 20.82 8.79
N ARG A 24 -6.13 21.42 7.72
CA ARG A 24 -4.70 21.82 7.68
C ARG A 24 -4.32 22.71 8.83
N MET A 25 -5.17 23.70 9.14
CA MET A 25 -4.94 24.60 10.26
C MET A 25 -4.93 23.88 11.60
N LEU A 26 -5.81 22.89 11.81
CA LEU A 26 -5.84 22.09 13.05
C LEU A 26 -4.60 21.22 13.20
N LEU A 27 -4.16 20.57 12.13
CA LEU A 27 -2.99 19.68 12.13
C LEU A 27 -1.66 20.44 12.27
N SER A 28 -1.61 21.72 11.92
CA SER A 28 -0.38 22.53 11.93
C SER A 28 -0.15 23.32 13.23
N ARG A 29 -0.97 23.16 14.27
CA ARG A 29 -0.86 23.98 15.50
C ARG A 29 0.33 23.55 16.38
N PRO A 30 1.32 24.43 16.65
CA PRO A 30 2.55 24.03 17.36
C PRO A 30 2.40 23.88 18.89
N SER A 31 1.40 24.51 19.51
CA SER A 31 1.28 24.61 20.98
C SER A 31 0.08 23.89 21.59
N ASP A 32 -1.01 23.75 20.83
CA ASP A 32 -2.24 23.03 21.22
C ASP A 32 -2.62 21.93 20.19
N GLY A 33 -1.67 21.54 19.34
CA GLY A 33 -1.89 20.52 18.31
C GLY A 33 -1.98 19.11 18.89
N PRO A 34 -2.39 18.12 18.06
CA PRO A 34 -2.36 16.73 18.48
C PRO A 34 -0.92 16.29 18.79
N ILE A 35 -0.76 15.54 19.88
CA ILE A 35 0.51 14.86 20.19
C ILE A 35 0.57 13.57 19.36
N SER A 36 1.77 13.11 18.99
CA SER A 36 1.93 11.83 18.31
C SER A 36 1.25 10.69 19.10
N GLY A 37 0.46 9.88 18.40
CA GLY A 37 -0.31 8.78 18.99
C GLY A 37 -1.53 9.19 19.82
N SER A 38 -1.87 10.49 19.90
CA SER A 38 -3.04 10.96 20.67
C SER A 38 -4.36 10.98 19.89
N LEU A 39 -4.28 10.87 18.56
CA LEU A 39 -5.45 10.80 17.69
C LEU A 39 -6.09 9.42 17.78
N GLU A 40 -7.41 9.35 17.55
CA GLU A 40 -8.12 8.07 17.47
C GLU A 40 -7.79 7.38 16.15
N ASP A 41 -7.60 6.07 16.16
CA ASP A 41 -7.27 5.23 14.99
C ASP A 41 -8.23 5.45 13.81
N ASN A 42 -9.51 5.67 14.12
CA ASN A 42 -10.56 5.93 13.14
C ASN A 42 -10.26 7.13 12.23
N ILE A 43 -9.55 8.15 12.74
CA ILE A 43 -9.19 9.35 11.96
C ILE A 43 -8.30 8.98 10.77
N PHE A 44 -7.39 8.04 10.96
CA PHE A 44 -6.47 7.59 9.93
C PHE A 44 -7.19 6.79 8.84
N VAL A 45 -8.15 5.95 9.24
CA VAL A 45 -9.02 5.22 8.31
C VAL A 45 -9.90 6.20 7.52
N GLU A 46 -10.56 7.11 8.23
CA GLU A 46 -11.46 8.12 7.64
C GLU A 46 -10.72 9.02 6.64
N ALA A 47 -9.47 9.39 6.91
CA ALA A 47 -8.67 10.18 5.97
C ALA A 47 -8.55 9.52 4.59
N ILE A 48 -8.36 8.20 4.57
CA ILE A 48 -8.27 7.41 3.33
C ILE A 48 -9.65 7.21 2.71
N VAL A 49 -10.64 6.78 3.50
CA VAL A 49 -12.01 6.48 3.01
C VAL A 49 -12.69 7.72 2.43
N LEU A 50 -12.43 8.90 3.00
CA LEU A 50 -12.98 10.18 2.53
C LEU A 50 -12.11 10.83 1.44
N ASN A 51 -11.06 10.15 0.96
CA ASN A 51 -10.13 10.66 -0.05
C ASN A 51 -9.54 12.03 0.31
N CYS A 52 -9.10 12.22 1.55
CA CYS A 52 -8.41 13.42 1.96
C CYS A 52 -7.09 13.57 1.20
N ASP A 53 -6.76 14.79 0.75
CA ASP A 53 -5.57 15.01 -0.06
C ASP A 53 -4.26 14.50 0.57
N THR A 54 -3.26 14.27 -0.28
CA THR A 54 -1.97 13.70 0.14
C THR A 54 -1.26 14.56 1.19
N ASP A 55 -1.45 15.88 1.19
CA ASP A 55 -0.85 16.79 2.18
C ASP A 55 -1.45 16.54 3.57
N ILE A 56 -2.76 16.37 3.67
CA ILE A 56 -3.46 16.00 4.89
C ILE A 56 -2.98 14.64 5.40
N VAL A 57 -2.92 13.64 4.53
CA VAL A 57 -2.45 12.30 4.92
C VAL A 57 -1.01 12.36 5.40
N THR A 58 -0.15 13.12 4.71
CA THR A 58 1.26 13.32 5.12
C THR A 58 1.37 14.06 6.47
N ALA A 59 0.47 14.99 6.76
CA ALA A 59 0.42 15.65 8.07
C ALA A 59 0.00 14.66 9.18
N LEU A 60 -0.96 13.77 8.91
CA LEU A 60 -1.39 12.74 9.85
C LEU A 60 -0.27 11.74 10.15
N VAL A 61 0.53 11.34 9.16
CA VAL A 61 1.70 10.45 9.35
C VAL A 61 2.65 10.96 10.43
N LYS A 62 2.90 12.28 10.48
CA LYS A 62 3.78 12.89 11.49
C LYS A 62 3.21 12.83 12.92
N LEU A 63 1.91 12.57 13.05
CA LEU A 63 1.17 12.50 14.30
C LEU A 63 0.79 11.07 14.66
N ALA A 64 1.08 10.10 13.79
CA ALA A 64 0.78 8.70 14.01
C ALA A 64 1.81 8.06 14.95
N ASN A 65 1.39 7.04 15.69
CA ASN A 65 2.28 6.04 16.25
C ASN A 65 2.44 4.85 15.27
N ASP A 66 3.28 3.87 15.59
CA ASP A 66 3.54 2.71 14.73
C ASP A 66 2.25 1.95 14.36
N ASP A 67 1.32 1.73 15.31
CA ASP A 67 0.04 1.04 15.08
C ASP A 67 -0.89 1.83 14.13
N GLN A 68 -0.86 3.15 14.22
CA GLN A 68 -1.65 4.03 13.35
C GLN A 68 -1.04 4.11 11.95
N LEU A 69 0.28 4.00 11.83
CA LEU A 69 0.97 3.91 10.55
C LEU A 69 0.67 2.57 9.86
N THR A 70 0.64 1.45 10.58
CA THR A 70 0.25 0.15 10.00
C THR A 70 -1.22 0.19 9.53
N LEU A 71 -2.11 0.85 10.28
CA LEU A 71 -3.49 1.06 9.89
C LEU A 71 -3.62 1.92 8.62
N LEU A 72 -2.83 2.99 8.49
CA LEU A 72 -2.76 3.80 7.27
C LEU A 72 -2.30 2.98 6.07
N ILE A 73 -1.23 2.18 6.21
CA ILE A 73 -0.73 1.29 5.16
C ILE A 73 -1.83 0.31 4.75
N ALA A 74 -2.42 -0.40 5.72
CA ALA A 74 -3.45 -1.39 5.46
C ALA A 74 -4.67 -0.78 4.76
N THR A 75 -5.14 0.36 5.25
CA THR A 75 -6.31 1.04 4.66
C THR A 75 -5.99 1.56 3.26
N ALA A 76 -4.83 2.19 3.05
CA ALA A 76 -4.42 2.67 1.73
C ALA A 76 -4.33 1.52 0.71
N VAL A 77 -3.73 0.39 1.12
CA VAL A 77 -3.68 -0.81 0.26
C VAL A 77 -5.08 -1.35 0.00
N LEU A 78 -5.92 -1.54 1.01
CA LEU A 78 -7.25 -2.14 0.81
C LEU A 78 -8.19 -1.27 -0.03
N TYR A 79 -8.13 0.05 0.12
CA TYR A 79 -8.96 1.00 -0.63
C TYR A 79 -8.34 1.48 -1.95
N ASP A 80 -7.17 0.96 -2.31
CA ASP A 80 -6.46 1.32 -3.55
C ASP A 80 -6.07 2.81 -3.63
N TYR A 81 -5.85 3.41 -2.47
CA TYR A 81 -5.64 4.84 -2.33
C TYR A 81 -4.27 5.26 -2.88
N PRO A 82 -4.18 6.26 -3.78
CA PRO A 82 -2.95 6.63 -4.45
C PRO A 82 -2.07 7.51 -3.55
N VAL A 83 -1.39 6.89 -2.59
CA VAL A 83 -0.42 7.55 -1.70
C VAL A 83 0.95 6.91 -1.80
N PRO A 84 2.04 7.70 -1.62
CA PRO A 84 3.37 7.15 -1.53
C PRO A 84 3.51 6.35 -0.23
N LEU A 85 3.44 5.02 -0.29
CA LEU A 85 3.52 4.17 0.91
C LEU A 85 4.88 4.28 1.61
N GLU A 86 5.91 4.69 0.90
CA GLU A 86 7.27 4.88 1.42
C GLU A 86 7.30 5.80 2.64
N ILE A 87 6.52 6.90 2.63
CA ILE A 87 6.50 7.84 3.76
C ILE A 87 5.92 7.21 5.03
N PHE A 88 5.05 6.20 4.89
CA PHE A 88 4.48 5.50 6.04
C PHE A 88 5.51 4.56 6.64
N PHE A 89 6.15 3.71 5.82
CA PHE A 89 7.19 2.78 6.26
C PHE A 89 8.44 3.48 6.82
N ASN A 90 8.78 4.66 6.30
CA ASN A 90 9.88 5.48 6.82
C ASN A 90 9.56 6.15 8.17
N SER A 91 8.28 6.24 8.52
CA SER A 91 7.84 6.84 9.80
C SER A 91 7.64 5.82 10.91
N ILE A 92 7.64 4.51 10.59
CA ILE A 92 7.52 3.44 11.59
C ILE A 92 8.85 3.29 12.34
N THR A 93 8.79 3.33 13.67
CA THR A 93 9.99 3.23 14.52
C THR A 93 10.52 1.80 14.58
N ASN A 94 9.64 0.81 14.77
CA ASN A 94 10.01 -0.61 14.77
C ASN A 94 9.28 -1.36 13.65
N ARG A 95 9.85 -1.29 12.45
CA ARG A 95 9.24 -1.80 11.22
C ARG A 95 8.99 -3.31 11.23
N GLU A 96 10.01 -4.10 11.60
CA GLU A 96 9.90 -5.57 11.63
C GLU A 96 8.76 -6.00 12.57
N ARG A 97 8.74 -5.45 13.78
CA ARG A 97 7.69 -5.73 14.75
C ARG A 97 6.31 -5.33 14.23
N ALA A 98 6.20 -4.13 13.68
CA ALA A 98 4.93 -3.61 13.16
C ALA A 98 4.40 -4.46 11.99
N ILE A 99 5.27 -4.90 11.08
CA ILE A 99 4.92 -5.79 9.96
C ILE A 99 4.36 -7.12 10.47
N GLU A 100 5.02 -7.74 11.46
CA GLU A 100 4.63 -9.04 12.00
C GLU A 100 3.35 -8.95 12.85
N GLU A 101 3.28 -8.02 13.79
CA GLU A 101 2.13 -7.87 14.71
C GLU A 101 0.83 -7.53 13.97
N HIS A 102 0.93 -6.74 12.89
CA HIS A 102 -0.22 -6.31 12.08
C HIS A 102 -0.40 -7.11 10.79
N HIS A 103 0.39 -8.18 10.60
CA HIS A 103 0.32 -9.07 9.44
C HIS A 103 0.35 -8.35 8.07
N LEU A 104 1.13 -7.27 7.96
CA LEU A 104 1.15 -6.44 6.74
C LEU A 104 1.60 -7.20 5.50
N LYS A 105 2.41 -8.26 5.67
CA LYS A 105 2.86 -9.15 4.58
C LYS A 105 1.70 -9.74 3.78
N HIS A 106 0.54 -9.99 4.40
CA HIS A 106 -0.62 -10.56 3.72
C HIS A 106 -1.24 -9.61 2.69
N LEU A 107 -0.95 -8.31 2.78
CA LEU A 107 -1.43 -7.30 1.82
C LEU A 107 -0.63 -7.32 0.51
N PHE A 108 0.55 -7.96 0.48
CA PHE A 108 1.41 -7.98 -0.69
C PHE A 108 0.73 -8.62 -1.91
N LEU A 109 0.01 -9.73 -1.72
CA LEU A 109 -0.78 -10.37 -2.79
C LEU A 109 -1.82 -9.40 -3.39
N THR A 110 -2.49 -8.60 -2.55
CA THR A 110 -3.45 -7.60 -3.02
C THR A 110 -2.79 -6.55 -3.90
N LEU A 111 -1.57 -6.12 -3.57
CA LEU A 111 -0.80 -5.19 -4.39
C LEU A 111 -0.37 -5.81 -5.73
N CYS A 112 0.03 -7.09 -5.72
CA CYS A 112 0.34 -7.84 -6.93
C CYS A 112 -0.87 -7.98 -7.86
N GLU A 113 -2.04 -8.34 -7.32
CA GLU A 113 -3.29 -8.48 -8.10
C GLU A 113 -3.76 -7.14 -8.70
N ARG A 114 -3.50 -6.03 -8.02
CA ARG A 114 -3.81 -4.67 -8.50
C ARG A 114 -2.70 -4.05 -9.34
N GLU A 115 -1.57 -4.73 -9.45
CA GLU A 115 -0.43 -4.34 -10.27
C GLU A 115 0.08 -2.92 -9.96
N ARG A 116 0.14 -2.59 -8.65
CA ARG A 116 0.65 -1.30 -8.17
C ARG A 116 2.17 -1.36 -8.05
N THR A 117 2.89 -1.25 -9.17
CA THR A 117 4.35 -1.45 -9.26
C THR A 117 5.15 -0.70 -8.20
N GLU A 118 4.82 0.56 -7.96
CA GLU A 118 5.52 1.36 -6.94
C GLU A 118 5.21 0.90 -5.51
N ALA A 119 3.97 0.53 -5.21
CA ALA A 119 3.61 -0.01 -3.90
C ALA A 119 4.26 -1.39 -3.67
N VAL A 120 4.31 -2.23 -4.71
CA VAL A 120 5.01 -3.52 -4.69
C VAL A 120 6.50 -3.33 -4.41
N ARG A 121 7.15 -2.35 -5.07
CA ARG A 121 8.54 -1.98 -4.81
C ARG A 121 8.76 -1.61 -3.35
N VAL A 122 7.95 -0.70 -2.82
CA VAL A 122 8.04 -0.26 -1.41
C VAL A 122 7.89 -1.45 -0.46
N PHE A 123 6.93 -2.35 -0.70
CA PHE A 123 6.76 -3.54 0.15
C PHE A 123 8.00 -4.46 0.10
N ILE A 124 8.60 -4.66 -1.07
CA ILE A 124 9.82 -5.48 -1.21
C ILE A 124 11.00 -4.82 -0.49
N GLU A 125 11.23 -3.52 -0.68
CA GLU A 125 12.32 -2.76 -0.04
C GLU A 125 12.22 -2.74 1.48
N ASN A 126 11.01 -2.95 2.01
CA ASN A 126 10.72 -2.99 3.44
C ASN A 126 10.55 -4.43 3.97
N GLU A 127 10.91 -5.46 3.20
CA GLU A 127 10.78 -6.87 3.55
C GLU A 127 9.35 -7.28 4.00
N CYS A 128 8.35 -6.54 3.50
CA CYS A 128 6.94 -6.68 3.86
C CYS A 128 6.21 -7.67 2.94
N TYR A 129 6.77 -8.86 2.77
CA TYR A 129 6.17 -9.94 1.98
C TYR A 129 6.63 -11.31 2.50
N ASP A 130 5.98 -12.38 2.03
CA ASP A 130 6.42 -13.76 2.24
C ASP A 130 7.04 -14.31 0.95
N PRO A 131 8.37 -14.51 0.87
CA PRO A 131 9.03 -15.01 -0.34
C PRO A 131 8.55 -16.40 -0.76
N CYS A 132 7.96 -17.18 0.14
CA CYS A 132 7.42 -18.51 -0.15
C CYS A 132 6.00 -18.46 -0.76
N ASP A 133 5.36 -17.28 -0.79
CA ASP A 133 4.01 -17.15 -1.35
C ASP A 133 4.03 -17.07 -2.88
N SER A 134 4.07 -18.24 -3.51
CA SER A 134 4.00 -18.39 -4.97
C SER A 134 2.72 -17.80 -5.60
N ARG A 135 1.69 -17.42 -4.84
CA ARG A 135 0.48 -16.79 -5.40
C ARG A 135 0.77 -15.41 -5.97
N CYS A 136 1.75 -14.69 -5.43
CA CYS A 136 2.10 -13.33 -5.86
C CYS A 136 2.61 -13.32 -7.31
N LEU A 137 3.59 -14.18 -7.63
CA LEU A 137 4.09 -14.29 -9.00
C LEU A 137 2.99 -14.79 -9.96
N ARG A 138 2.18 -15.76 -9.54
CA ARG A 138 1.04 -16.26 -10.33
C ARG A 138 0.04 -15.15 -10.68
N ALA A 139 -0.31 -14.32 -9.70
CA ALA A 139 -1.22 -13.20 -9.88
C ALA A 139 -0.69 -12.20 -10.92
N VAL A 140 0.59 -11.78 -10.78
CA VAL A 140 1.21 -10.84 -11.72
C VAL A 140 1.31 -11.44 -13.13
N VAL A 141 1.79 -12.68 -13.28
CA VAL A 141 1.93 -13.32 -14.59
C VAL A 141 0.59 -13.39 -15.30
N ARG A 142 -0.44 -13.88 -14.61
CA ARG A 142 -1.79 -13.98 -15.17
C ARG A 142 -2.37 -12.60 -15.53
N GLY A 143 -2.12 -11.58 -14.72
CA GLY A 143 -2.53 -10.19 -15.00
C GLY A 143 -1.85 -9.63 -16.25
N GLN A 144 -0.51 -9.74 -16.32
CA GLN A 144 0.27 -9.25 -17.46
C GLN A 144 -0.07 -9.94 -18.78
N LEU A 145 -0.29 -11.26 -18.77
CA LEU A 145 -0.62 -12.00 -19.98
C LEU A 145 -1.89 -11.48 -20.66
N LYS A 146 -2.85 -10.95 -19.90
CA LYS A 146 -4.12 -10.43 -20.44
C LYS A 146 -4.04 -9.03 -21.03
N LYS A 147 -2.94 -8.32 -20.80
CA LYS A 147 -2.79 -6.92 -21.17
C LYS A 147 -2.20 -6.77 -22.57
N ALA A 148 -2.55 -5.67 -23.23
CA ALA A 148 -1.92 -5.28 -24.51
C ALA A 148 -0.47 -4.79 -24.31
N THR A 149 -0.15 -4.28 -23.13
CA THR A 149 1.19 -3.81 -22.77
C THR A 149 1.57 -4.41 -21.43
N VAL A 150 2.75 -5.02 -21.38
CA VAL A 150 3.29 -5.72 -20.21
C VAL A 150 4.08 -4.75 -19.34
N ASP A 151 3.79 -4.72 -18.05
CA ASP A 151 4.66 -4.10 -17.06
C ASP A 151 5.84 -5.05 -16.73
N THR A 152 6.95 -4.86 -17.45
CA THR A 152 8.15 -5.68 -17.26
C THR A 152 8.84 -5.43 -15.93
N ASP A 153 8.67 -4.24 -15.36
CA ASP A 153 9.32 -3.87 -14.10
C ASP A 153 8.64 -4.60 -12.95
N LEU A 154 7.30 -4.64 -12.95
CA LEU A 154 6.53 -5.41 -11.97
C LEU A 154 6.88 -6.90 -12.02
N LEU A 155 6.96 -7.50 -13.21
CA LEU A 155 7.34 -8.92 -13.36
C LEU A 155 8.71 -9.22 -12.77
N LYS A 156 9.71 -8.40 -13.11
CA LYS A 156 11.08 -8.56 -12.61
C LYS A 156 11.16 -8.38 -11.11
N LEU A 157 10.47 -7.37 -10.57
CA LEU A 157 10.41 -7.12 -9.12
C LEU A 157 9.84 -8.33 -8.38
N VAL A 158 8.67 -8.84 -8.81
CA VAL A 158 8.03 -9.96 -8.12
C VAL A 158 8.82 -11.27 -8.31
N LYS A 159 9.39 -11.52 -9.50
CA LYS A 159 10.26 -12.67 -9.75
C LYS A 159 11.52 -12.65 -8.88
N SER A 160 12.11 -11.48 -8.66
CA SER A 160 13.31 -11.34 -7.83
C SER A 160 13.04 -11.58 -6.34
N SER A 161 11.85 -11.20 -5.86
CA SER A 161 11.45 -11.39 -4.46
C SER A 161 10.88 -12.79 -4.18
N HIS A 162 10.33 -13.46 -5.20
CA HIS A 162 9.76 -14.80 -5.13
C HIS A 162 10.51 -15.73 -6.10
N PRO A 163 11.76 -16.12 -5.77
CA PRO A 163 12.52 -17.02 -6.62
C PRO A 163 11.78 -18.36 -6.74
N MET A 164 11.71 -18.84 -7.97
CA MET A 164 11.08 -20.10 -8.36
C MET A 164 12.03 -20.80 -9.32
N GLU A 165 12.03 -22.13 -9.29
CA GLU A 165 12.87 -22.92 -10.20
C GLU A 165 12.44 -22.70 -11.65
N PRO A 166 13.37 -22.72 -12.63
CA PRO A 166 13.04 -22.45 -14.03
C PRO A 166 11.91 -23.32 -14.59
N ASP A 167 11.82 -24.59 -14.19
CA ASP A 167 10.76 -25.50 -14.64
C ASP A 167 9.39 -25.12 -14.06
N GLU A 168 9.34 -24.61 -12.83
CA GLU A 168 8.10 -24.11 -12.24
C GLU A 168 7.62 -22.85 -12.93
N VAL A 169 8.55 -21.96 -13.31
CA VAL A 169 8.25 -20.76 -14.10
C VAL A 169 7.71 -21.13 -15.48
N ARG A 170 8.31 -22.11 -16.16
CA ARG A 170 7.79 -22.62 -17.45
C ARG A 170 6.38 -23.18 -17.30
N ASN A 171 6.17 -24.06 -16.31
CA ASN A 171 4.85 -24.63 -16.04
C ASN A 171 3.81 -23.56 -15.73
N LEU A 172 4.19 -22.50 -15.01
CA LEU A 172 3.32 -21.37 -14.72
C LEU A 172 2.89 -20.64 -16.00
N VAL A 173 3.84 -20.29 -16.86
CA VAL A 173 3.54 -19.60 -18.12
C VAL A 173 2.69 -20.48 -19.03
N ASP A 174 3.03 -21.77 -19.15
CA ASP A 174 2.28 -22.73 -19.96
C ASP A 174 0.83 -22.90 -19.46
N THR A 175 0.63 -22.89 -18.14
CA THR A 175 -0.72 -22.96 -17.53
C THR A 175 -1.61 -21.80 -17.96
N TYR A 176 -1.05 -20.62 -18.19
CA TYR A 176 -1.79 -19.41 -18.56
C TYR A 176 -1.60 -18.98 -20.02
N ARG A 177 -0.96 -19.83 -20.85
CA ARG A 177 -0.65 -19.54 -22.26
C ARG A 177 -1.88 -19.11 -23.06
N ASP A 178 -3.00 -19.80 -22.86
CA ASP A 178 -4.27 -19.51 -23.55
C ASP A 178 -4.95 -18.21 -23.07
N GLU A 179 -4.53 -17.66 -21.92
CA GLU A 179 -4.99 -16.37 -21.41
C GLU A 179 -4.18 -15.18 -22.00
N ALA A 180 -3.14 -15.46 -22.79
CA ALA A 180 -2.29 -14.42 -23.39
C ALA A 180 -3.03 -13.59 -24.43
N HIS A 181 -2.87 -12.27 -24.38
CA HIS A 181 -3.48 -11.33 -25.32
C HIS A 181 -3.00 -11.56 -26.76
N ASN A 182 -1.71 -11.89 -26.92
CA ASN A 182 -1.09 -12.31 -28.18
C ASN A 182 0.28 -12.99 -27.92
N ASP A 183 0.89 -13.53 -28.97
CA ASP A 183 2.20 -14.19 -28.91
C ASP A 183 3.35 -13.26 -28.49
N GLU A 184 3.24 -11.96 -28.75
CA GLU A 184 4.26 -10.97 -28.38
C GLU A 184 4.28 -10.76 -26.86
N VAL A 185 3.10 -10.60 -26.25
CA VAL A 185 2.93 -10.49 -24.79
C VAL A 185 3.47 -11.75 -24.11
N LEU A 186 3.16 -12.94 -24.63
CA LEU A 186 3.68 -14.20 -24.11
C LEU A 186 5.22 -14.21 -24.11
N ARG A 187 5.86 -13.83 -25.22
CA ARG A 187 7.33 -13.77 -25.33
C ARG A 187 7.95 -12.76 -24.37
N ILE A 188 7.32 -11.61 -24.16
CA ILE A 188 7.81 -10.59 -23.21
C ILE A 188 7.75 -11.13 -21.79
N VAL A 189 6.64 -11.78 -21.41
CA VAL A 189 6.47 -12.39 -20.09
C VAL A 189 7.50 -13.51 -19.89
N GLU A 190 7.64 -14.44 -20.85
CA GLU A 190 8.66 -15.50 -20.81
C GLU A 190 10.07 -14.92 -20.63
N GLY A 191 10.44 -13.92 -21.43
CA GLY A 191 11.76 -13.29 -21.37
C GLY A 191 12.04 -12.46 -20.12
N CYS A 192 11.01 -12.12 -19.32
CA CYS A 192 11.20 -11.49 -18.02
C CYS A 192 11.41 -12.50 -16.89
N LEU A 193 11.01 -13.76 -17.08
CA LEU A 193 10.95 -14.76 -16.01
C LEU A 193 11.98 -15.89 -16.15
N LEU A 194 12.45 -16.16 -17.37
CA LEU A 194 13.42 -17.21 -17.75
C LEU A 194 14.79 -16.61 -18.13
#